data_AF-A0A355F697-F1
#
_entry.id   AF-A0A355F697-F1
#
_cell.length_a   1.000
_cell.length_b   1.000
_cell.length_c   1.000
_cell.angle_alpha   90.00
_cell.angle_beta   90.00
_cell.angle_gamma   90.00
#
_symmetry.space_group_name_H-M   'P 1'
#
loop_
_entity.id
_entity.type
_entity.pdbx_description
1 polymer ?
#
loop_
_entity_poly.entity_id
_entity_poly.type
_entity_poly.pdbx_seq_one_letter_code
_entity_poly.pdbx_strand_id
1 'polypeptide(L)'
;MLAIALGLWGLSPSTGWCQQLTRPLTAEDVACNERQLGKLLEHLSAGKEIYLPPQLSTTMWVSQGDVGGQYSGLVSTYQGFRLGPGEIPPTNPYEHYLAFSVTGAKHPLFLNPARRPLPQVTLTRDKSESNLVQPGGYFDIELSFGAGLLGAPLRINNFAEPRQGEAYNGFLATGTASGRGLLQEGLFAPCHDKLTAFDQHVFAVLQRAVRTEPMSEYFAPDLEIAVFGGEDPHTYRLDFYSIYEEFEPRGRVSAEVTISWDESGRLGSGELRIFPACTVDGQFGCSNLRNAGMSVFLIGPVFGGRERYSIIQRAGFYLSDLGPSEPRSLDFAALLANSAWNEPVW
;
A
#
# COMPACT_ATOMS: atom_id res chain seq x y z
N MET A 1 -57.80 -23.73 45.88
CA MET A 1 -57.74 -23.19 44.51
C MET A 1 -56.30 -22.84 44.22
N LEU A 2 -55.80 -23.19 43.03
CA LEU A 2 -54.41 -22.92 42.61
C LEU A 2 -54.23 -21.43 42.29
N ALA A 3 -53.12 -20.84 42.74
CA ALA A 3 -52.64 -19.54 42.25
C ALA A 3 -51.45 -19.79 41.32
N ILE A 4 -51.57 -19.37 40.05
CA ILE A 4 -50.54 -19.57 39.03
C ILE A 4 -49.52 -18.44 39.12
N ALA A 5 -48.24 -18.79 39.30
CA ALA A 5 -47.15 -17.83 39.24
C ALA A 5 -46.82 -17.51 37.77
N LEU A 6 -47.22 -16.33 37.29
CA LEU A 6 -46.79 -15.77 36.01
C LEU A 6 -45.39 -15.18 36.15
N GLY A 7 -44.39 -16.00 35.85
CA GLY A 7 -43.00 -15.54 35.73
C GLY A 7 -42.83 -14.67 34.49
N LEU A 8 -42.71 -13.35 34.69
CA LEU A 8 -42.20 -12.42 33.69
C LEU A 8 -40.72 -12.72 33.44
N TRP A 9 -40.44 -13.61 32.49
CA TRP A 9 -39.10 -13.74 31.91
C TRP A 9 -38.84 -12.48 31.09
N GLY A 10 -38.07 -11.56 31.67
CA GLY A 10 -37.54 -10.42 30.96
C GLY A 10 -36.65 -10.91 29.82
N LEU A 11 -37.14 -10.76 28.59
CA LEU A 11 -36.30 -10.81 27.40
C LEU A 11 -35.37 -9.60 27.46
N SER A 12 -34.21 -9.77 28.12
CA SER A 12 -33.09 -8.86 27.90
C SER A 12 -32.82 -8.85 26.40
N PRO A 13 -32.91 -7.70 25.71
CA PRO A 13 -32.44 -7.64 24.33
C PRO A 13 -30.96 -8.00 24.38
N SER A 14 -30.59 -9.07 23.68
CA SER A 14 -29.19 -9.29 23.33
C SER A 14 -28.80 -8.11 22.45
N THR A 15 -28.20 -7.09 23.05
CA THR A 15 -27.42 -6.10 22.32
C THR A 15 -26.34 -6.91 21.62
N GLY A 16 -26.57 -7.22 20.35
CA GLY A 16 -25.54 -7.75 19.48
C GLY A 16 -24.36 -6.80 19.62
N TRP A 17 -23.21 -7.34 20.02
CA TRP A 17 -21.99 -6.55 20.05
C TRP A 17 -21.65 -6.32 18.58
N CYS A 18 -22.16 -5.24 18.00
CA CYS A 18 -21.66 -4.71 16.73
C CYS A 18 -20.20 -4.36 17.00
N GLN A 19 -19.32 -5.33 16.78
CA GLN A 19 -17.90 -5.21 17.00
C GLN A 19 -17.42 -4.11 16.06
N GLN A 20 -17.06 -2.96 16.62
CA GLN A 20 -16.60 -1.83 15.85
C GLN A 20 -15.28 -2.24 15.17
N LEU A 21 -15.37 -2.61 13.89
CA LEU A 21 -14.26 -3.19 13.14
C LEU A 21 -13.15 -2.16 12.91
N THR A 22 -13.51 -0.88 12.74
CA THR A 22 -12.59 0.23 12.45
C THR A 22 -12.82 1.43 13.38
N ARG A 23 -11.80 2.27 13.57
CA ARG A 23 -11.87 3.45 14.46
C ARG A 23 -11.76 4.75 13.66
N PRO A 24 -12.54 5.80 13.97
CA PRO A 24 -12.47 7.08 13.27
C PRO A 24 -11.12 7.77 13.53
N LEU A 25 -10.60 8.43 12.48
CA LEU A 25 -9.39 9.23 12.55
C LEU A 25 -9.74 10.72 12.56
N THR A 26 -8.82 11.56 13.04
CA THR A 26 -8.93 13.02 12.88
C THR A 26 -8.24 13.45 11.58
N ALA A 27 -8.60 14.62 11.03
CA ALA A 27 -7.85 15.25 9.95
C ALA A 27 -6.32 15.34 10.22
N GLU A 28 -5.92 15.49 11.49
CA GLU A 28 -4.51 15.53 11.92
C GLU A 28 -3.84 14.15 11.82
N ASP A 29 -4.54 13.07 12.21
CA ASP A 29 -4.07 11.69 12.04
C ASP A 29 -3.89 11.37 10.55
N VAL A 30 -4.88 11.71 9.72
CA VAL A 30 -4.90 11.46 8.27
C VAL A 30 -3.77 12.23 7.58
N ALA A 31 -3.61 13.53 7.86
CA ALA A 31 -2.54 14.35 7.29
C ALA A 31 -1.14 13.94 7.79
N CYS A 32 -1.04 13.32 8.97
CA CYS A 32 0.20 12.74 9.46
C CYS A 32 0.58 11.48 8.65
N ASN A 33 -0.38 10.55 8.44
CA ASN A 33 -0.18 9.36 7.61
C ASN A 33 0.17 9.72 6.16
N GLU A 34 -0.57 10.64 5.55
CA GLU A 34 -0.37 11.15 4.17
C GLU A 34 1.09 11.64 4.00
N ARG A 35 1.56 12.45 4.95
CA ARG A 35 2.93 13.00 4.95
C ARG A 35 4.00 11.93 5.18
N GLN A 36 3.77 10.98 6.08
CA GLN A 36 4.76 9.94 6.40
C GLN A 36 4.93 8.94 5.27
N LEU A 37 3.84 8.44 4.70
CA LEU A 37 3.89 7.53 3.55
C LEU A 37 4.45 8.23 2.30
N GLY A 38 3.98 9.44 2.00
CA GLY A 38 4.47 10.21 0.84
C GLY A 38 5.98 10.44 0.89
N LYS A 39 6.53 10.79 2.06
CA LYS A 39 7.97 10.91 2.27
C LYS A 39 8.72 9.58 2.27
N LEU A 40 8.16 8.52 2.85
CA LEU A 40 8.83 7.22 2.88
C LEU A 40 9.00 6.65 1.47
N LEU A 41 8.02 6.89 0.60
CA LEU A 41 8.10 6.62 -0.83
C LEU A 41 9.21 7.43 -1.52
N GLU A 42 9.40 8.72 -1.19
CA GLU A 42 10.53 9.52 -1.73
C GLU A 42 11.92 8.96 -1.41
N HIS A 43 12.06 8.18 -0.32
CA HIS A 43 13.31 7.52 0.03
C HIS A 43 13.43 6.11 -0.56
N LEU A 44 12.39 5.57 -1.20
CA LEU A 44 12.40 4.23 -1.79
C LEU A 44 12.70 4.29 -3.29
N SER A 45 13.40 3.27 -3.76
CA SER A 45 13.60 3.00 -5.18
C SER A 45 13.52 1.50 -5.38
N ALA A 46 12.69 1.05 -6.32
CA ALA A 46 12.43 -0.37 -6.49
C ALA A 46 12.61 -0.74 -7.96
N GLY A 47 13.72 -1.40 -8.29
CA GLY A 47 14.29 -1.31 -9.64
C GLY A 47 15.15 -2.47 -10.14
N LYS A 48 15.39 -2.44 -11.46
CA LYS A 48 16.40 -3.26 -12.14
C LYS A 48 17.46 -2.35 -12.72
N GLU A 49 18.73 -2.57 -12.36
CA GLU A 49 19.87 -1.73 -12.75
C GLU A 49 20.11 -1.65 -14.28
N ILE A 50 19.51 -2.56 -15.06
CA ILE A 50 19.81 -2.80 -16.47
C ILE A 50 18.81 -2.14 -17.44
N TYR A 51 17.63 -1.69 -16.97
CA TYR A 51 16.57 -1.17 -17.86
C TYR A 51 16.14 0.24 -17.52
N LEU A 52 16.01 1.07 -18.56
CA LEU A 52 15.26 2.32 -18.50
C LEU A 52 13.78 2.02 -18.81
N PRO A 53 12.83 2.50 -17.98
CA PRO A 53 13.05 3.22 -16.73
C PRO A 53 13.35 2.27 -15.56
N PRO A 54 14.17 2.72 -14.58
CA PRO A 54 14.74 1.83 -13.58
C PRO A 54 13.80 1.53 -12.41
N GLN A 55 12.56 2.02 -12.39
CA GLN A 55 11.64 1.91 -11.24
C GLN A 55 10.33 1.21 -11.63
N LEU A 56 9.79 0.40 -10.71
CA LEU A 56 8.53 -0.34 -10.83
C LEU A 56 7.52 0.11 -9.78
N SER A 57 6.22 0.05 -10.10
CA SER A 57 5.15 0.45 -9.17
C SER A 57 5.27 -0.25 -7.81
N THR A 58 5.35 0.61 -6.79
CA THR A 58 5.47 0.27 -5.38
C THR A 58 4.24 0.79 -4.65
N THR A 59 3.55 -0.09 -3.93
CA THR A 59 2.43 0.31 -3.06
C THR A 59 2.83 0.14 -1.60
N MET A 60 2.50 1.11 -0.75
CA MET A 60 2.83 1.12 0.67
C MET A 60 1.64 1.50 1.54
N TRP A 61 1.66 1.01 2.76
CA TRP A 61 0.67 1.34 3.78
C TRP A 61 1.27 1.26 5.19
N VAL A 62 0.65 1.97 6.13
CA VAL A 62 0.98 1.83 7.55
C VAL A 62 0.39 0.50 8.03
N SER A 63 1.23 -0.38 8.58
CA SER A 63 0.75 -1.61 9.21
C SER A 63 0.62 -1.44 10.72
N GLN A 64 -0.34 -2.15 11.31
CA GLN A 64 -0.49 -2.23 12.76
C GLN A 64 0.81 -2.80 13.36
N GLY A 65 1.52 -2.00 14.17
CA GLY A 65 2.89 -2.35 14.57
C GLY A 65 3.49 -1.40 15.62
N ASP A 66 2.85 -1.36 16.79
CA ASP A 66 3.36 -0.77 18.04
C ASP A 66 3.83 0.70 18.01
N VAL A 67 4.27 1.18 19.17
CA VAL A 67 4.82 2.53 19.42
C VAL A 67 6.06 2.84 18.55
N GLY A 68 6.53 1.92 17.71
CA GLY A 68 7.78 2.00 16.94
C GLY A 68 7.66 2.55 15.51
N GLY A 69 6.45 2.56 14.92
CA GLY A 69 6.25 2.90 13.51
C GLY A 69 6.70 1.78 12.58
N GLN A 70 5.73 1.10 11.96
CA GLN A 70 5.95 0.01 11.02
C GLN A 70 5.17 0.27 9.73
N TYR A 71 5.83 0.00 8.61
CA TYR A 71 5.25 0.09 7.29
C TYR A 71 5.31 -1.27 6.64
N SER A 72 4.28 -1.58 5.86
CA SER A 72 4.30 -2.69 4.91
C SER A 72 4.27 -2.14 3.50
N GLY A 73 4.86 -2.88 2.56
CA GLY A 73 4.92 -2.50 1.16
C GLY A 73 4.94 -3.72 0.25
N LEU A 74 4.56 -3.49 -0.99
CA LEU A 74 4.49 -4.51 -2.04
C LEU A 74 4.97 -3.88 -3.34
N VAL A 75 5.87 -4.56 -4.04
CA VAL A 75 6.41 -4.09 -5.32
C VAL A 75 6.12 -5.10 -6.41
N SER A 76 5.66 -4.61 -7.56
CA SER A 76 5.61 -5.42 -8.79
C SER A 76 7.03 -5.69 -9.27
N THR A 77 7.45 -6.96 -9.29
CA THR A 77 8.78 -7.37 -9.79
C THR A 77 8.77 -7.72 -11.28
N TYR A 78 7.61 -7.66 -11.93
CA TYR A 78 7.40 -8.02 -13.33
C TYR A 78 6.93 -6.82 -14.17
N GLN A 79 7.63 -6.59 -15.28
CA GLN A 79 7.40 -5.47 -16.20
C GLN A 79 6.35 -5.77 -17.28
N GLY A 80 6.01 -7.05 -17.52
CA GLY A 80 5.01 -7.45 -18.52
C GLY A 80 3.56 -7.19 -18.10
N PHE A 81 3.34 -6.28 -17.13
CA PHE A 81 2.05 -5.64 -16.88
C PHE A 81 1.84 -4.37 -17.71
N ARG A 82 2.75 -4.11 -18.66
CA ARG A 82 2.55 -3.13 -19.73
C ARG A 82 1.79 -3.79 -20.87
N LEU A 83 0.50 -3.47 -21.03
CA LEU A 83 -0.41 -4.07 -22.02
C LEU A 83 -0.95 -3.00 -22.95
N GLY A 84 -0.46 -2.93 -24.19
CA GLY A 84 -0.94 -1.97 -25.18
C GLY A 84 -2.46 -2.03 -25.41
N PRO A 85 -3.08 -0.96 -25.96
CA PRO A 85 -4.51 -0.94 -26.25
C PRO A 85 -4.95 -2.13 -27.11
N GLY A 86 -5.72 -3.05 -26.52
CA GLY A 86 -6.20 -4.27 -27.20
C GLY A 86 -5.27 -5.49 -27.09
N GLU A 87 -4.16 -5.42 -26.36
CA GLU A 87 -3.32 -6.57 -26.08
C GLU A 87 -3.99 -7.55 -25.10
N ILE A 88 -3.81 -8.85 -25.38
CA ILE A 88 -4.27 -9.92 -24.50
C ILE A 88 -3.24 -10.07 -23.37
N PRO A 89 -3.65 -10.10 -22.09
CA PRO A 89 -2.73 -10.35 -20.98
C PRO A 89 -1.86 -11.60 -21.22
N PRO A 90 -0.56 -11.59 -20.88
CA PRO A 90 0.32 -12.72 -21.10
C PRO A 90 -0.26 -13.98 -20.43
N THR A 91 -0.08 -15.14 -21.06
CA THR A 91 -0.68 -16.42 -20.63
C THR A 91 -0.18 -16.96 -19.29
N ASN A 92 0.83 -16.33 -18.69
CA ASN A 92 1.29 -16.59 -17.32
C ASN A 92 1.33 -15.28 -16.51
N PRO A 93 0.19 -14.64 -16.23
CA PRO A 93 0.14 -13.37 -15.50
C PRO A 93 0.10 -13.66 -14.00
N TYR A 94 1.09 -14.40 -13.50
CA TYR A 94 1.20 -14.59 -12.05
C TYR A 94 1.49 -13.24 -11.40
N GLU A 95 0.81 -12.95 -10.29
CA GLU A 95 1.05 -11.75 -9.49
C GLU A 95 2.46 -11.76 -8.89
N HIS A 96 3.44 -11.26 -9.64
CA HIS A 96 4.86 -11.28 -9.30
C HIS A 96 5.21 -10.18 -8.28
N TYR A 97 4.76 -10.34 -7.05
CA TYR A 97 4.97 -9.34 -5.99
C TYR A 97 6.03 -9.74 -4.98
N LEU A 98 6.88 -8.78 -4.61
CA LEU A 98 7.75 -8.87 -3.45
C LEU A 98 7.17 -8.00 -2.33
N ALA A 99 6.75 -8.66 -1.25
CA ALA A 99 6.29 -7.99 -0.04
C ALA A 99 7.48 -7.64 0.87
N PHE A 100 7.41 -6.49 1.49
CA PHE A 100 8.44 -5.98 2.40
C PHE A 100 7.83 -5.24 3.58
N SER A 101 8.64 -5.04 4.62
CA SER A 101 8.33 -4.14 5.73
C SER A 101 9.51 -3.23 6.04
N VAL A 102 9.20 -2.02 6.52
CA VAL A 102 10.17 -1.06 7.05
C VAL A 102 9.84 -0.82 8.52
N THR A 103 10.82 -0.99 9.40
CA THR A 103 10.63 -0.90 10.85
C THR A 103 11.63 0.09 11.48
N GLY A 104 11.10 0.98 12.32
CA GLY A 104 11.90 1.86 13.18
C GLY A 104 12.29 1.18 14.49
N ALA A 105 13.50 0.62 14.57
CA ALA A 105 13.96 -0.07 15.77
C ALA A 105 14.42 0.91 16.86
N LYS A 106 13.61 1.01 17.92
CA LYS A 106 13.92 1.75 19.17
C LYS A 106 14.82 0.98 20.14
N HIS A 107 15.26 -0.25 19.82
CA HIS A 107 15.97 -1.13 20.74
C HIS A 107 17.44 -1.35 20.33
N PRO A 108 18.37 -0.64 20.98
CA PRO A 108 19.78 -0.66 20.65
C PRO A 108 20.53 -1.77 21.42
N LEU A 109 20.83 -2.88 20.78
CA LEU A 109 21.79 -3.86 21.31
C LEU A 109 23.22 -3.29 21.18
N PHE A 110 23.79 -2.76 22.27
CA PHE A 110 25.19 -2.31 22.31
C PHE A 110 26.01 -3.05 23.38
N LEU A 111 27.20 -3.48 22.95
CA LEU A 111 28.29 -3.97 23.81
C LEU A 111 29.14 -2.83 24.42
N ASN A 112 28.91 -1.56 24.02
CA ASN A 112 29.68 -0.41 24.50
C ASN A 112 28.77 0.62 25.21
N PRO A 113 28.84 0.72 26.56
CA PRO A 113 27.96 1.61 27.34
C PRO A 113 28.31 3.11 27.22
N ALA A 114 29.44 3.48 26.60
CA ALA A 114 29.88 4.87 26.50
C ALA A 114 29.32 5.61 25.26
N ARG A 115 28.63 4.91 24.34
CA ARG A 115 28.01 5.54 23.16
C ARG A 115 26.52 5.74 23.38
N ARG A 116 26.01 6.93 23.04
CA ARG A 116 24.56 7.14 22.94
C ARG A 116 23.99 6.19 21.89
N PRO A 117 22.86 5.51 22.18
CA PRO A 117 22.20 4.67 21.22
C PRO A 117 21.90 5.36 19.89
N LEU A 118 22.13 4.65 18.80
CA LEU A 118 21.65 5.07 17.48
C LEU A 118 20.42 4.21 17.15
N PRO A 119 19.26 4.83 16.91
CA PRO A 119 18.10 4.10 16.44
C PRO A 119 18.37 3.56 15.03
N GLN A 120 17.86 2.36 14.78
CA GLN A 120 18.11 1.62 13.54
C GLN A 120 16.85 1.60 12.69
N VAL A 121 17.03 1.49 11.37
CA VAL A 121 15.94 1.19 10.44
C VAL A 121 16.29 -0.12 9.76
N THR A 122 15.29 -0.98 9.65
CA THR A 122 15.40 -2.31 9.06
C THR A 122 14.37 -2.43 7.93
N LEU A 123 14.85 -2.83 6.76
CA LEU A 123 14.08 -3.19 5.58
C LEU A 123 14.11 -4.71 5.45
N THR A 124 12.96 -5.38 5.57
CA THR A 124 12.85 -6.84 5.60
C THR A 124 11.92 -7.32 4.50
N ARG A 125 12.32 -8.37 3.78
CA ARG A 125 11.45 -9.08 2.83
C ARG A 125 10.50 -10.03 3.58
N ASP A 126 9.20 -9.86 3.37
CA ASP A 126 8.19 -10.81 3.83
C ASP A 126 8.05 -11.94 2.80
N LYS A 127 8.37 -13.18 3.21
CA LYS A 127 8.31 -14.35 2.32
C LYS A 127 6.93 -14.97 2.20
N SER A 128 6.07 -14.78 3.20
CA SER A 128 4.69 -15.29 3.24
C SER A 128 3.79 -14.49 2.30
N GLU A 129 3.96 -13.17 2.29
CA GLU A 129 3.17 -12.25 1.47
C GLU A 129 3.76 -12.04 0.06
N SER A 130 5.02 -12.41 -0.16
CA SER A 130 5.63 -12.39 -1.50
C SER A 130 5.12 -13.54 -2.38
N ASN A 131 4.68 -13.23 -3.59
CA ASN A 131 4.35 -14.23 -4.61
C ASN A 131 5.37 -14.18 -5.75
N LEU A 132 6.45 -14.97 -5.64
CA LEU A 132 7.50 -15.04 -6.66
C LEU A 132 7.42 -16.38 -7.41
N VAL A 133 6.45 -16.51 -8.32
CA VAL A 133 6.13 -17.79 -9.00
C VAL A 133 7.25 -18.30 -9.92
N GLN A 134 8.12 -17.42 -10.43
CA GLN A 134 9.28 -17.80 -11.24
C GLN A 134 10.49 -16.94 -10.89
N PRO A 135 11.73 -17.48 -10.99
CA PRO A 135 12.94 -16.68 -11.05
C PRO A 135 12.92 -15.67 -12.21
N GLY A 136 12.60 -14.41 -11.89
CA GLY A 136 12.85 -13.28 -12.78
C GLY A 136 14.32 -12.84 -12.75
N GLY A 137 14.68 -11.88 -13.60
CA GLY A 137 15.96 -11.19 -13.48
C GLY A 137 16.10 -10.42 -12.16
N TYR A 138 17.36 -10.08 -11.81
CA TYR A 138 17.74 -9.30 -10.63
C TYR A 138 16.86 -8.05 -10.44
N PHE A 139 16.50 -7.77 -9.18
CA PHE A 139 15.66 -6.66 -8.78
C PHE A 139 15.93 -6.30 -7.31
N ASP A 140 16.23 -5.03 -7.05
CA ASP A 140 16.44 -4.45 -5.72
C ASP A 140 15.24 -3.61 -5.27
N ILE A 141 14.93 -3.67 -3.97
CA ILE A 141 14.29 -2.56 -3.26
C ILE A 141 15.37 -1.89 -2.43
N GLU A 142 15.60 -0.61 -2.70
CA GLU A 142 16.53 0.25 -1.99
C GLU A 142 15.78 1.29 -1.13
N LEU A 143 16.17 1.44 0.14
CA LEU A 143 15.75 2.54 1.01
C LEU A 143 16.95 3.46 1.31
N SER A 144 16.87 4.68 0.81
CA SER A 144 17.82 5.76 1.04
C SER A 144 17.69 6.36 2.45
N PHE A 145 18.72 7.10 2.87
CA PHE A 145 18.72 7.90 4.10
C PHE A 145 18.83 9.42 3.83
N GLY A 146 18.78 9.82 2.57
CA GLY A 146 18.96 11.20 2.11
C GLY A 146 20.43 11.61 1.87
N ALA A 147 20.62 12.54 0.93
CA ALA A 147 21.93 12.90 0.36
C ALA A 147 22.97 13.50 1.35
N GLY A 148 22.56 13.86 2.58
CA GLY A 148 23.41 14.46 3.61
C GLY A 148 24.04 13.48 4.60
N LEU A 149 23.72 12.19 4.53
CA LEU A 149 24.12 11.22 5.56
C LEU A 149 25.05 10.12 5.01
N LEU A 150 26.18 9.97 5.68
CA LEU A 150 27.15 8.90 5.40
C LEU A 150 26.60 7.55 5.86
N GLY A 151 25.96 6.83 4.94
CA GLY A 151 25.48 5.46 5.12
C GLY A 151 25.18 4.81 3.77
N ALA A 152 25.50 3.52 3.63
CA ALA A 152 24.97 2.75 2.51
C ALA A 152 23.45 2.60 2.68
N PRO A 153 22.66 2.68 1.59
CA PRO A 153 21.22 2.49 1.66
C PRO A 153 20.88 1.04 2.03
N LEU A 154 19.67 0.81 2.56
CA LEU A 154 19.22 -0.55 2.83
C LEU A 154 18.82 -1.21 1.51
N ARG A 155 19.19 -2.47 1.31
CA ARG A 155 18.81 -3.24 0.12
C ARG A 155 18.24 -4.60 0.51
N ILE A 156 17.15 -4.97 -0.13
CA ILE A 156 16.63 -6.36 -0.19
C ILE A 156 16.32 -6.69 -1.65
N ASN A 157 16.38 -7.97 -2.02
CA ASN A 157 16.19 -8.36 -3.42
C ASN A 157 15.40 -9.64 -3.65
N ASN A 158 14.97 -9.80 -4.92
CA ASN A 158 14.40 -11.04 -5.41
C ASN A 158 15.47 -12.12 -5.66
N PHE A 159 16.71 -11.71 -5.96
CA PHE A 159 17.94 -12.48 -6.17
C PHE A 159 19.14 -11.62 -5.78
N ALA A 160 20.18 -12.16 -5.16
CA ALA A 160 21.45 -11.46 -5.06
C ALA A 160 22.35 -11.84 -6.24
N GLU A 161 22.78 -10.86 -7.03
CA GLU A 161 23.88 -11.05 -7.97
C GLU A 161 25.20 -11.09 -7.18
N PRO A 162 25.98 -12.19 -7.24
CA PRO A 162 27.27 -12.22 -6.58
C PRO A 162 28.21 -11.22 -7.25
N ARG A 163 29.08 -10.56 -6.47
CA ARG A 163 30.15 -9.76 -7.07
C ARG A 163 31.00 -10.65 -7.97
N GLN A 164 31.58 -10.08 -9.03
CA GLN A 164 32.35 -10.85 -10.01
C GLN A 164 33.48 -11.66 -9.33
N GLY A 165 33.29 -12.98 -9.26
CA GLY A 165 34.21 -13.93 -8.60
C GLY A 165 33.76 -14.49 -7.24
N GLU A 166 32.65 -14.02 -6.67
CA GLU A 166 32.06 -14.59 -5.46
C GLU A 166 31.14 -15.78 -5.76
N ALA A 167 31.03 -16.72 -4.81
CA ALA A 167 30.07 -17.81 -4.89
C ALA A 167 28.63 -17.31 -4.67
N TYR A 168 27.64 -18.05 -5.19
CA TYR A 168 26.23 -17.71 -5.03
C TYR A 168 25.79 -17.89 -3.56
N ASN A 169 25.54 -16.77 -2.87
CA ASN A 169 25.32 -16.73 -1.41
C ASN A 169 23.85 -16.54 -0.99
N GLY A 170 22.91 -16.55 -1.94
CA GLY A 170 21.47 -16.44 -1.67
C GLY A 170 20.93 -15.02 -1.48
N PHE A 171 19.63 -14.91 -1.20
CA PHE A 171 18.86 -13.65 -1.21
C PHE A 171 19.25 -12.68 -0.09
N LEU A 172 19.27 -11.37 -0.38
CA LEU A 172 19.27 -10.33 0.66
C LEU A 172 17.86 -10.24 1.27
N ALA A 173 17.66 -10.98 2.36
CA ALA A 173 16.37 -11.02 3.07
C ALA A 173 16.11 -9.80 3.97
N THR A 174 17.18 -9.12 4.41
CA THR A 174 17.11 -7.99 5.34
C THR A 174 18.29 -7.03 5.14
N GLY A 175 18.02 -5.73 5.10
CA GLY A 175 19.00 -4.67 5.26
C GLY A 175 18.77 -3.89 6.55
N THR A 176 19.83 -3.52 7.28
CA THR A 176 19.74 -2.74 8.53
C THR A 176 20.88 -1.73 8.63
N ALA A 177 20.56 -0.49 9.01
CA ALA A 177 21.54 0.58 9.24
C ALA A 177 21.03 1.64 10.24
N SER A 178 21.86 2.64 10.54
CA SER A 178 21.51 3.73 11.45
C SER A 178 20.61 4.77 10.77
N GLY A 179 19.30 4.72 11.01
CA GLY A 179 18.31 5.53 10.29
C GLY A 179 18.17 6.99 10.75
N ARG A 180 19.28 7.68 11.06
CA ARG A 180 19.25 9.03 11.65
C ARG A 180 18.43 10.04 10.82
N GLY A 181 18.49 9.98 9.49
CA GLY A 181 17.78 10.91 8.59
C GLY A 181 16.27 10.73 8.65
N LEU A 182 15.80 9.53 8.29
CA LEU A 182 14.39 9.15 8.34
C LEU A 182 13.74 9.41 9.72
N LEU A 183 14.52 9.31 10.80
CA LEU A 183 14.07 9.61 12.16
C LEU A 183 14.11 11.10 12.54
N GLN A 184 15.05 11.89 12.00
CA GLN A 184 15.00 13.36 12.09
C GLN A 184 13.81 13.92 11.31
N GLU A 185 13.41 13.26 10.23
CA GLU A 185 12.19 13.55 9.47
C GLU A 185 10.89 13.07 10.16
N GLY A 186 10.99 12.35 11.27
CA GLY A 186 9.85 11.88 12.05
C GLY A 186 9.10 10.70 11.44
N LEU A 187 9.66 9.99 10.45
CA LEU A 187 8.96 8.94 9.69
C LEU A 187 8.63 7.67 10.49
N PHE A 188 9.13 7.53 11.72
CA PHE A 188 8.80 6.39 12.61
C PHE A 188 8.24 6.85 13.96
N ALA A 189 7.75 8.09 14.05
CA ALA A 189 6.87 8.49 15.15
C ALA A 189 5.45 8.03 14.81
N PRO A 190 4.73 7.28 15.67
CA PRO A 190 3.37 6.88 15.35
C PRO A 190 2.45 8.10 15.27
N CYS A 191 1.69 8.23 14.18
CA CYS A 191 0.64 9.25 14.07
C CYS A 191 -0.50 8.97 15.06
N HIS A 192 -0.93 7.71 15.16
CA HIS A 192 -1.98 7.24 16.08
C HIS A 192 -1.85 5.73 16.33
N ASP A 193 -2.61 5.22 17.30
CA ASP A 193 -2.73 3.80 17.67
C ASP A 193 -4.10 3.19 17.29
N LYS A 194 -4.82 3.86 16.38
CA LYS A 194 -6.23 3.58 16.08
C LYS A 194 -6.46 2.50 14.99
N LEU A 195 -5.44 2.11 14.23
CA LEU A 195 -5.58 1.09 13.18
C LEU A 195 -5.89 -0.29 13.78
N THR A 196 -6.77 -1.02 13.12
CA THR A 196 -7.24 -2.36 13.52
C THR A 196 -6.74 -3.44 12.57
N ALA A 197 -6.93 -4.71 12.95
CA ALA A 197 -6.69 -5.85 12.05
C ALA A 197 -7.60 -5.82 10.81
N PHE A 198 -8.81 -5.25 10.93
CA PHE A 198 -9.70 -5.06 9.79
C PHE A 198 -9.17 -4.01 8.81
N ASP A 199 -8.64 -2.89 9.32
CA ASP A 199 -7.98 -1.88 8.49
C ASP A 199 -6.79 -2.48 7.74
N GLN A 200 -5.99 -3.34 8.39
CA GLN A 200 -4.91 -4.08 7.71
C GLN A 200 -5.40 -4.97 6.57
N HIS A 201 -6.51 -5.67 6.76
CA HIS A 201 -7.12 -6.47 5.71
C HIS A 201 -7.58 -5.60 4.53
N VAL A 202 -8.26 -4.47 4.79
CA VAL A 202 -8.66 -3.53 3.74
C VAL A 202 -7.45 -2.95 3.01
N PHE A 203 -6.38 -2.59 3.72
CA PHE A 203 -5.14 -2.12 3.09
C PHE A 203 -4.49 -3.19 2.19
N ALA A 204 -4.43 -4.45 2.63
CA ALA A 204 -3.91 -5.56 1.83
C ALA A 204 -4.76 -5.81 0.57
N VAL A 205 -6.09 -5.72 0.70
CA VAL A 205 -7.02 -5.78 -0.44
C VAL A 205 -6.79 -4.62 -1.40
N LEU A 206 -6.82 -3.37 -0.92
CA LEU A 206 -6.68 -2.18 -1.76
C LEU A 206 -5.34 -2.16 -2.49
N GLN A 207 -4.25 -2.50 -1.81
CA GLN A 207 -2.95 -2.62 -2.45
C GLN A 207 -2.93 -3.62 -3.61
N ARG A 208 -3.52 -4.81 -3.41
CA ARG A 208 -3.47 -5.86 -4.41
C ARG A 208 -4.56 -5.70 -5.48
N ALA A 209 -5.62 -4.94 -5.23
CA ALA A 209 -6.69 -4.68 -6.18
C ALA A 209 -6.50 -3.39 -7.01
N VAL A 210 -6.07 -2.28 -6.39
CA VAL A 210 -6.02 -0.96 -7.03
C VAL A 210 -4.84 -0.87 -8.00
N ARG A 211 -5.12 -0.46 -9.23
CA ARG A 211 -4.15 -0.24 -10.30
C ARG A 211 -4.42 1.07 -11.01
N THR A 212 -3.40 1.58 -11.68
CA THR A 212 -3.44 2.85 -12.41
C THR A 212 -2.84 2.70 -13.81
N GLU A 213 -3.35 3.52 -14.71
CA GLU A 213 -2.93 3.65 -16.11
C GLU A 213 -2.76 5.16 -16.39
N PRO A 214 -1.60 5.63 -16.87
CA PRO A 214 -1.50 6.98 -17.42
C PRO A 214 -2.29 7.03 -18.72
N MET A 215 -3.14 8.05 -18.90
CA MET A 215 -4.07 8.14 -20.03
C MET A 215 -3.41 8.55 -21.36
N SER A 216 -2.08 8.53 -21.42
CA SER A 216 -1.24 8.90 -22.57
C SER A 216 -0.59 7.67 -23.21
N GLU A 217 -1.31 7.04 -24.15
CA GLU A 217 -0.88 6.00 -25.12
C GLU A 217 -0.24 4.69 -24.59
N TYR A 218 0.19 4.62 -23.33
CA TYR A 218 0.87 3.47 -22.74
C TYR A 218 0.17 3.03 -21.44
N PHE A 219 -0.41 1.83 -21.42
CA PHE A 219 -0.88 1.21 -20.18
C PHE A 219 0.33 0.76 -19.36
N ALA A 220 0.89 1.65 -18.56
CA ALA A 220 2.06 1.34 -17.76
C ALA A 220 1.77 1.67 -16.28
N PRO A 221 1.72 0.66 -15.38
CA PRO A 221 1.56 0.91 -13.95
C PRO A 221 2.88 1.47 -13.41
N ASP A 222 3.04 2.78 -13.58
CA ASP A 222 4.25 3.53 -13.28
C ASP A 222 3.97 4.63 -12.24
N LEU A 223 3.08 4.33 -11.28
CA LEU A 223 2.81 5.17 -10.12
C LEU A 223 3.14 4.42 -8.83
N GLU A 224 3.64 5.14 -7.84
CA GLU A 224 3.65 4.67 -6.45
C GLU A 224 2.32 4.95 -5.78
N ILE A 225 1.92 4.12 -4.83
CA ILE A 225 0.62 4.24 -4.17
C ILE A 225 0.79 4.22 -2.65
N ALA A 226 0.36 5.28 -1.97
CA ALA A 226 0.22 5.32 -0.52
C ALA A 226 -1.23 5.02 -0.13
N VAL A 227 -1.43 4.04 0.76
CA VAL A 227 -2.75 3.63 1.27
C VAL A 227 -2.82 3.88 2.78
N PHE A 228 -3.85 4.61 3.24
CA PHE A 228 -4.04 4.96 4.66
C PHE A 228 -5.53 5.14 4.99
N GLY A 229 -5.88 5.20 6.28
CA GLY A 229 -7.27 5.45 6.71
C GLY A 229 -7.70 6.89 6.44
N GLY A 230 -9.00 7.09 6.14
CA GLY A 230 -9.66 8.40 6.14
C GLY A 230 -10.22 8.77 7.51
N GLU A 231 -10.93 9.90 7.59
CA GLU A 231 -11.52 10.38 8.85
C GLU A 231 -12.74 9.53 9.27
N ASP A 232 -13.61 9.20 8.31
CA ASP A 232 -14.74 8.29 8.56
C ASP A 232 -14.24 6.84 8.63
N PRO A 233 -14.73 6.01 9.58
CA PRO A 233 -14.29 4.62 9.73
C PRO A 233 -14.43 3.74 8.48
N HIS A 234 -15.27 4.11 7.51
CA HIS A 234 -15.50 3.40 6.24
C HIS A 234 -14.68 3.93 5.07
N THR A 235 -13.86 4.98 5.30
CA THR A 235 -13.11 5.66 4.25
C THR A 235 -11.63 5.31 4.28
N TYR A 236 -11.07 5.10 3.10
CA TYR A 236 -9.66 4.78 2.88
C TYR A 236 -9.09 5.70 1.81
N ARG A 237 -7.90 6.22 2.05
CA ARG A 237 -7.22 7.22 1.21
C ARG A 237 -6.18 6.54 0.33
N LEU A 238 -6.08 7.02 -0.90
CA LEU A 238 -5.16 6.55 -1.92
C LEU A 238 -4.47 7.76 -2.55
N ASP A 239 -3.17 7.91 -2.31
CA ASP A 239 -2.35 8.89 -2.99
C ASP A 239 -1.46 8.19 -4.03
N PHE A 240 -1.62 8.56 -5.30
CA PHE A 240 -0.89 8.03 -6.44
C PHE A 240 0.18 9.04 -6.88
N TYR A 241 1.46 8.64 -6.90
CA TYR A 241 2.59 9.53 -7.22
C TYR A 241 3.30 9.10 -8.50
N SER A 242 3.61 10.07 -9.37
CA SER A 242 4.43 9.86 -10.57
C SER A 242 5.84 9.35 -10.22
N ILE A 243 6.22 8.23 -10.85
CA ILE A 243 7.59 7.69 -10.85
C ILE A 243 8.50 8.46 -11.83
N TYR A 244 7.93 9.18 -12.80
CA TYR A 244 8.70 9.87 -13.85
C TYR A 244 8.93 11.35 -13.55
N GLU A 245 10.13 11.67 -13.05
CA GLU A 245 10.58 13.05 -12.90
C GLU A 245 10.61 13.84 -14.23
N GLU A 246 10.91 13.17 -15.35
CA GLU A 246 11.02 13.81 -16.68
C GLU A 246 9.69 14.33 -17.22
N PHE A 247 8.56 13.75 -16.81
CA PHE A 247 7.22 14.19 -17.22
C PHE A 247 6.55 15.05 -16.14
N GLU A 248 6.64 14.63 -14.87
CA GLU A 248 6.15 15.42 -13.75
C GLU A 248 6.79 14.98 -12.41
N PRO A 249 7.72 15.77 -11.84
CA PRO A 249 8.35 15.46 -10.55
C PRO A 249 7.33 15.30 -9.42
N ARG A 250 7.13 14.06 -8.96
CA ARG A 250 6.23 13.70 -7.85
C ARG A 250 4.79 14.23 -7.99
N GLY A 251 4.31 14.40 -9.23
CA GLY A 251 2.90 14.75 -9.49
C GLY A 251 1.97 13.72 -8.86
N ARG A 252 0.98 14.19 -8.10
CA ARG A 252 0.09 13.37 -7.27
C ARG A 252 -1.36 13.46 -7.71
N VAL A 253 -2.05 12.33 -7.75
CA VAL A 253 -3.51 12.28 -7.69
C VAL A 253 -3.93 11.69 -6.35
N SER A 254 -4.88 12.31 -5.68
CA SER A 254 -5.39 11.85 -4.39
C SER A 254 -6.84 11.41 -4.53
N ALA A 255 -7.20 10.30 -3.90
CA ALA A 255 -8.52 9.72 -3.93
C ALA A 255 -8.94 9.15 -2.57
N GLU A 256 -10.23 8.86 -2.46
CA GLU A 256 -10.86 8.24 -1.31
C GLU A 256 -11.82 7.16 -1.78
N VAL A 257 -11.77 6.02 -1.10
CA VAL A 257 -12.65 4.89 -1.29
C VAL A 257 -13.51 4.75 -0.04
N THR A 258 -14.81 4.91 -0.18
CA THR A 258 -15.78 4.52 0.84
C THR A 258 -16.13 3.07 0.62
N ILE A 259 -16.05 2.23 1.66
CA ILE A 259 -16.29 0.78 1.58
C ILE A 259 -17.35 0.38 2.61
N SER A 260 -18.38 -0.33 2.16
CA SER A 260 -19.34 -1.01 3.04
C SER A 260 -18.90 -2.44 3.32
N TRP A 261 -19.34 -2.99 4.45
CA TRP A 261 -19.14 -4.39 4.80
C TRP A 261 -20.33 -4.97 5.57
N ASP A 262 -20.44 -6.29 5.60
CA ASP A 262 -21.46 -6.99 6.38
C ASP A 262 -21.07 -7.18 7.85
N GLU A 263 -21.97 -7.74 8.67
CA GLU A 263 -21.73 -8.01 10.10
C GLU A 263 -20.58 -8.99 10.36
N SER A 264 -20.11 -9.73 9.35
CA SER A 264 -18.92 -10.59 9.42
C SER A 264 -17.65 -9.90 8.91
N GLY A 265 -17.72 -8.64 8.49
CA GLY A 265 -16.58 -7.93 7.93
C GLY A 265 -16.22 -8.36 6.50
N ARG A 266 -17.16 -8.87 5.71
CA ARG A 266 -16.93 -9.05 4.27
C ARG A 266 -17.18 -7.76 3.52
N LEU A 267 -16.26 -7.38 2.65
CA LEU A 267 -16.35 -6.15 1.86
C LEU A 267 -17.47 -6.27 0.81
N GLY A 268 -18.41 -5.33 0.85
CA GLY A 268 -19.64 -5.30 0.05
C GLY A 268 -19.49 -4.43 -1.20
N SER A 269 -20.27 -3.35 -1.26
CA SER A 269 -20.08 -2.29 -2.26
C SER A 269 -19.18 -1.18 -1.73
N GLY A 270 -18.69 -0.34 -2.63
CA GLY A 270 -18.01 0.90 -2.27
C GLY A 270 -18.19 1.98 -3.33
N GLU A 271 -17.48 3.08 -3.16
CA GLU A 271 -17.40 4.18 -4.13
C GLU A 271 -15.98 4.76 -4.10
N LEU A 272 -15.38 5.01 -5.27
CA LEU A 272 -14.14 5.76 -5.36
C LEU A 272 -14.42 7.19 -5.86
N ARG A 273 -13.88 8.17 -5.13
CA ARG A 273 -13.94 9.61 -5.42
C ARG A 273 -12.52 10.14 -5.55
N ILE A 274 -12.21 10.79 -6.67
CA ILE A 274 -10.92 11.46 -6.89
C ILE A 274 -11.05 12.93 -6.50
N PHE A 275 -10.03 13.51 -5.88
CA PHE A 275 -10.08 14.90 -5.43
C PHE A 275 -9.75 15.91 -6.52
N PRO A 276 -10.35 17.12 -6.43
CA PRO A 276 -10.05 18.23 -7.33
C PRO A 276 -8.59 18.67 -7.22
N ALA A 277 -8.19 19.53 -8.16
CA ALA A 277 -6.89 20.17 -8.18
C ALA A 277 -6.59 20.93 -6.87
N CYS A 278 -5.35 20.85 -6.38
CA CYS A 278 -4.86 21.68 -5.29
C CYS A 278 -4.85 23.16 -5.70
N THR A 279 -5.25 24.03 -4.78
CA THR A 279 -5.28 25.48 -5.01
C THR A 279 -3.98 26.18 -4.59
N VAL A 280 -3.17 25.51 -3.74
CA VAL A 280 -1.84 25.95 -3.33
C VAL A 280 -0.86 24.78 -3.33
N ASP A 281 0.42 25.05 -3.57
CA ASP A 281 1.48 24.03 -3.52
C ASP A 281 1.62 23.47 -2.09
N GLY A 282 1.79 22.14 -1.97
CA GLY A 282 1.91 21.45 -0.68
C GLY A 282 0.60 21.25 0.08
N GLN A 283 -0.56 21.53 -0.53
CA GLN A 283 -1.88 21.20 0.04
C GLN A 283 -2.09 19.67 0.09
N PHE A 284 -2.65 19.17 1.20
CA PHE A 284 -3.03 17.76 1.40
C PHE A 284 -4.50 17.52 1.01
N GLY A 285 -4.86 16.28 0.68
CA GLY A 285 -6.23 15.90 0.29
C GLY A 285 -6.71 16.49 -1.05
N CYS A 286 -5.79 16.68 -2.00
CA CYS A 286 -6.07 17.22 -3.35
C CYS A 286 -5.05 16.72 -4.37
N SER A 287 -5.42 16.74 -5.64
CA SER A 287 -4.56 16.30 -6.75
C SER A 287 -3.70 17.46 -7.25
N ASN A 288 -2.41 17.26 -7.50
CA ASN A 288 -1.54 18.29 -8.08
C ASN A 288 -0.88 17.89 -9.41
N LEU A 289 -1.34 16.79 -10.04
CA LEU A 289 -0.94 16.38 -11.39
C LEU A 289 -1.33 17.45 -12.45
N ARG A 290 -0.37 17.90 -13.26
CA ARG A 290 -0.48 19.04 -14.21
C ARG A 290 -0.25 18.63 -15.66
N ASN A 291 0.67 17.70 -15.91
CA ASN A 291 1.18 17.38 -17.25
C ASN A 291 0.65 16.04 -17.79
N ALA A 292 -0.08 15.28 -16.98
CA ALA A 292 -0.56 13.95 -17.30
C ALA A 292 -2.01 13.72 -16.91
N GLY A 293 -2.58 12.63 -17.44
CA GLY A 293 -3.86 12.06 -17.02
C GLY A 293 -3.66 10.68 -16.42
N MET A 294 -4.54 10.28 -15.51
CA MET A 294 -4.48 8.98 -14.83
C MET A 294 -5.88 8.37 -14.73
N SER A 295 -6.03 7.10 -15.13
CA SER A 295 -7.19 6.27 -14.82
C SER A 295 -6.90 5.34 -13.65
N VAL A 296 -7.87 5.18 -12.74
CA VAL A 296 -7.85 4.20 -11.64
C VAL A 296 -8.80 3.05 -11.99
N PHE A 297 -8.35 1.82 -11.76
CA PHE A 297 -9.18 0.63 -11.88
C PHE A 297 -8.84 -0.40 -10.81
N LEU A 298 -9.80 -1.24 -10.46
CA LEU A 298 -9.63 -2.36 -9.54
C LEU A 298 -9.63 -3.67 -10.33
N ILE A 299 -8.69 -4.57 -9.98
CA ILE A 299 -8.61 -5.95 -10.48
C ILE A 299 -8.88 -6.93 -9.34
N GLY A 300 -9.49 -8.07 -9.67
CA GLY A 300 -9.62 -9.17 -8.72
C GLY A 300 -8.30 -9.94 -8.53
N PRO A 301 -8.11 -10.64 -7.39
CA PRO A 301 -6.93 -11.46 -7.11
C PRO A 301 -6.65 -12.51 -8.18
N VAL A 302 -5.38 -12.64 -8.59
CA VAL A 302 -4.89 -13.69 -9.47
C VAL A 302 -4.09 -14.72 -8.67
N PHE A 303 -4.51 -15.98 -8.74
CA PHE A 303 -3.87 -17.10 -8.06
C PHE A 303 -3.90 -18.35 -8.94
N GLY A 304 -3.09 -19.36 -8.60
CA GLY A 304 -3.00 -20.61 -9.37
C GLY A 304 -4.38 -21.27 -9.55
N GLY A 305 -4.78 -21.51 -10.81
CA GLY A 305 -6.13 -21.97 -11.18
C GLY A 305 -7.08 -20.87 -11.66
N ARG A 306 -6.70 -19.58 -11.56
CA ARG A 306 -7.36 -18.45 -12.22
C ARG A 306 -6.36 -17.67 -13.06
N GLU A 307 -6.15 -18.12 -14.30
CA GLU A 307 -5.11 -17.62 -15.20
C GLU A 307 -5.46 -16.30 -15.93
N ARG A 308 -6.60 -15.67 -15.61
CA ARG A 308 -7.09 -14.45 -16.27
C ARG A 308 -7.82 -13.53 -15.30
N TYR A 309 -7.70 -12.22 -15.52
CA TYR A 309 -8.59 -11.23 -14.92
C TYR A 309 -10.04 -11.50 -15.33
N SER A 310 -10.84 -12.04 -14.40
CA SER A 310 -12.26 -12.28 -14.63
C SER A 310 -13.11 -11.03 -14.42
N ILE A 311 -12.63 -10.07 -13.63
CA ILE A 311 -13.33 -8.83 -13.27
C ILE A 311 -12.30 -7.69 -13.24
N ILE A 312 -12.60 -6.61 -13.96
CA ILE A 312 -11.89 -5.32 -13.92
C ILE A 312 -12.96 -4.23 -13.75
N GLN A 313 -12.82 -3.37 -12.74
CA GLN A 313 -13.77 -2.29 -12.46
C GLN A 313 -13.07 -0.94 -12.67
N ARG A 314 -13.54 -0.12 -13.61
CA ARG A 314 -13.04 1.25 -13.82
C ARG A 314 -13.56 2.15 -12.71
N ALA A 315 -12.66 2.61 -11.84
CA ALA A 315 -12.99 3.30 -10.59
C ALA A 315 -13.03 4.82 -10.71
N GLY A 316 -12.28 5.40 -11.67
CA GLY A 316 -12.32 6.84 -11.93
C GLY A 316 -11.17 7.28 -12.85
N PHE A 317 -11.10 8.56 -13.15
CA PHE A 317 -9.93 9.17 -13.78
C PHE A 317 -9.70 10.61 -13.30
N TYR A 318 -8.49 11.10 -13.50
CA TYR A 318 -8.10 12.50 -13.35
C TYR A 318 -7.41 12.97 -14.63
N LEU A 319 -7.81 14.13 -15.13
CA LEU A 319 -7.19 14.83 -16.26
C LEU A 319 -6.85 16.24 -15.78
N SER A 320 -5.65 16.75 -16.09
CA SER A 320 -5.22 18.05 -15.56
C SER A 320 -6.00 19.25 -16.11
N ASP A 321 -6.61 19.10 -17.27
CA ASP A 321 -7.45 20.10 -17.95
C ASP A 321 -8.95 19.97 -17.62
N LEU A 322 -9.46 18.75 -17.39
CA LEU A 322 -10.87 18.48 -17.08
C LEU A 322 -11.17 18.25 -15.60
N GLY A 323 -10.16 17.99 -14.77
CA GLY A 323 -10.29 17.62 -13.36
C GLY A 323 -10.62 16.13 -13.13
N PRO A 324 -11.14 15.78 -11.93
CA PRO A 324 -11.54 14.43 -11.59
C PRO A 324 -12.85 14.03 -12.30
N SER A 325 -12.99 12.74 -12.59
CA SER A 325 -14.27 12.15 -12.98
C SER A 325 -15.27 12.16 -11.80
N GLU A 326 -16.56 12.15 -12.11
CA GLU A 326 -17.61 11.83 -11.13
C GLU A 326 -17.29 10.52 -10.37
N PRO A 327 -17.69 10.41 -9.08
CA PRO A 327 -17.50 9.20 -8.29
C PRO A 327 -18.11 7.96 -8.97
N ARG A 328 -17.50 6.79 -8.74
CA ARG A 328 -18.01 5.52 -9.28
C ARG A 328 -18.16 4.45 -8.23
N SER A 329 -19.32 3.80 -8.27
CA SER A 329 -19.60 2.61 -7.46
C SER A 329 -18.67 1.46 -7.81
N LEU A 330 -18.25 0.74 -6.78
CA LEU A 330 -17.43 -0.46 -6.81
C LEU A 330 -18.18 -1.62 -6.17
N ASP A 331 -17.90 -2.83 -6.62
CA ASP A 331 -18.46 -4.08 -6.10
C ASP A 331 -17.31 -4.97 -5.60
N PHE A 332 -16.91 -4.79 -4.34
CA PHE A 332 -15.85 -5.59 -3.73
C PHE A 332 -16.28 -7.05 -3.55
N ALA A 333 -17.56 -7.30 -3.25
CA ALA A 333 -18.11 -8.65 -3.13
C ALA A 333 -17.92 -9.46 -4.42
N ALA A 334 -18.18 -8.86 -5.59
CA ALA A 334 -17.89 -9.47 -6.88
C ALA A 334 -16.37 -9.56 -7.15
N LEU A 335 -15.62 -8.49 -6.90
CA LEU A 335 -14.17 -8.41 -7.14
C LEU A 335 -13.39 -9.52 -6.43
N LEU A 336 -13.75 -9.79 -5.16
CA LEU A 336 -13.08 -10.72 -4.26
C LEU A 336 -13.73 -12.12 -4.26
N ALA A 337 -14.78 -12.32 -5.07
CA ALA A 337 -15.55 -13.56 -5.09
C ALA A 337 -14.68 -14.80 -5.34
N ASN A 338 -14.80 -15.80 -4.45
CA ASN A 338 -14.00 -17.04 -4.45
C ASN A 338 -12.49 -16.82 -4.21
N SER A 339 -12.15 -15.85 -3.36
CA SER A 339 -10.80 -15.66 -2.82
C SER A 339 -10.83 -15.62 -1.29
N ALA A 340 -9.71 -15.96 -0.65
CA ALA A 340 -9.56 -15.82 0.80
C ALA A 340 -9.65 -14.36 1.28
N TRP A 341 -9.54 -13.36 0.38
CA TRP A 341 -9.75 -11.94 0.72
C TRP A 341 -11.23 -11.56 0.87
N ASN A 342 -12.15 -12.48 0.57
CA ASN A 342 -13.58 -12.35 0.92
C ASN A 342 -13.97 -13.22 2.13
N GLU A 343 -12.96 -13.74 2.85
CA GLU A 343 -13.19 -14.40 4.14
C GLU A 343 -13.18 -13.37 5.28
N PRO A 344 -14.07 -13.53 6.27
CA PRO A 344 -14.12 -12.68 7.46
C PRO A 344 -12.79 -12.56 8.22
N VAL A 345 -12.57 -11.40 8.84
CA VAL A 345 -11.38 -11.10 9.64
C VAL A 345 -11.69 -11.30 11.13
N TRP A 346 -11.24 -12.41 11.73
CA TRP A 346 -11.39 -12.72 13.15
C TRP A 346 -10.21 -13.50 13.74
#